data_AF-A0A558DKE3-F1
#
_entry.id   AF-A0A558DKE3-F1
#
_cell.length_a   1.000
_cell.length_b   1.000
_cell.length_c   1.000
_cell.angle_alpha   90.00
_cell.angle_beta   90.00
_cell.angle_gamma   90.00
#
_symmetry.space_group_name_H-M   'P 1'
#
loop_
_entity.id
_entity.type
_entity.pdbx_description
1 polymer ?
#
loop_
_entity_poly.entity_id
_entity_poly.type
_entity_poly.pdbx_seq_one_letter_code
_entity_poly.pdbx_strand_id
1 'polypeptide(L)'
;MRTTARQLFASGIIVALSAAAGLMVVRPALSEKEAGALADNYRFVAEPVNPGPPNARTPREVAPALGGIRSWISSVGAAAGLSDLRGLGRPADLCLVDPRDDSVTLLPARPSEKDGYAPVRLVPVGLPYDTTMAPMGCVPVDIDGNLDLLIGNYFPDAWRDAEGSHEARVEVRPGRSTILLGTDGTAEVR
;
A
#
# COMPACT_ATOMS: atom_id res chain seq x y z
N MET A 1 -51.60 9.56 -46.28
CA MET A 1 -51.43 8.11 -45.99
C MET A 1 -52.47 7.70 -44.95
N ARG A 2 -53.50 6.95 -45.35
CA ARG A 2 -54.50 6.39 -44.41
C ARG A 2 -53.97 5.04 -43.95
N THR A 3 -53.44 4.98 -42.73
CA THR A 3 -53.16 3.69 -42.08
C THR A 3 -54.48 2.94 -41.96
N THR A 4 -54.56 1.77 -42.58
CA THR A 4 -55.76 0.93 -42.51
C THR A 4 -55.81 0.27 -41.12
N ALA A 5 -57.01 0.02 -40.59
CA ALA A 5 -57.19 -0.65 -39.29
C ALA A 5 -56.39 -1.96 -39.18
N ARG A 6 -56.18 -2.65 -40.30
CA ARG A 6 -55.35 -3.86 -40.42
C ARG A 6 -53.86 -3.61 -40.14
N GLN A 7 -53.31 -2.47 -40.58
CA GLN A 7 -51.92 -2.09 -40.30
C GLN A 7 -51.73 -1.75 -38.82
N LEU A 8 -52.68 -1.04 -38.20
CA LEU A 8 -52.63 -0.74 -36.77
C LEU A 8 -52.70 -2.03 -35.93
N PHE A 9 -53.55 -2.98 -36.32
CA PHE A 9 -53.67 -4.27 -35.65
C PHE A 9 -52.39 -5.11 -35.77
N ALA A 10 -51.80 -5.18 -36.96
CA ALA A 10 -50.54 -5.88 -37.20
C ALA A 10 -49.36 -5.28 -36.42
N SER A 11 -49.25 -3.94 -36.39
CA SER A 11 -48.24 -3.25 -35.58
C SER A 11 -48.43 -3.51 -34.08
N GLY A 12 -49.67 -3.55 -33.60
CA GLY A 12 -49.97 -3.91 -32.21
C GLY A 12 -49.51 -5.32 -31.85
N ILE A 13 -49.73 -6.30 -32.74
CA ILE A 13 -49.26 -7.68 -32.55
C ILE A 13 -47.73 -7.75 -32.51
N ILE A 14 -47.05 -7.05 -33.42
CA ILE A 14 -45.57 -7.05 -33.45
C ILE A 14 -45.00 -6.47 -32.17
N VAL A 15 -45.51 -5.32 -31.71
CA VAL A 15 -45.06 -4.71 -30.45
C VAL A 15 -45.33 -5.65 -29.27
N ALA A 16 -46.48 -6.31 -29.22
CA ALA A 16 -46.80 -7.27 -28.16
C ALA A 16 -45.86 -8.49 -28.17
N LEU A 17 -45.57 -9.05 -29.34
CA LEU A 17 -44.64 -10.18 -29.48
C LEU A 17 -43.20 -9.79 -29.13
N SER A 18 -42.74 -8.62 -29.56
CA SER A 18 -41.41 -8.11 -29.21
C SER A 18 -41.29 -7.82 -27.71
N ALA A 19 -42.32 -7.27 -27.07
CA ALA A 19 -42.34 -7.05 -25.63
C ALA A 19 -42.35 -8.38 -24.85
N ALA A 20 -43.15 -9.35 -25.28
CA ALA A 20 -43.22 -10.67 -24.67
C ALA A 20 -41.89 -11.43 -24.80
N ALA A 21 -41.29 -11.42 -25.99
CA ALA A 21 -39.97 -12.01 -26.22
C ALA A 21 -38.92 -11.30 -25.35
N GLY A 22 -38.92 -9.97 -25.32
CA GLY A 22 -38.03 -9.16 -24.48
C GLY A 22 -38.11 -9.56 -23.00
N LEU A 23 -39.33 -9.67 -22.45
CA LEU A 23 -39.57 -10.11 -21.06
C LEU A 23 -39.07 -11.55 -20.80
N MET A 24 -39.15 -12.45 -21.78
CA MET A 24 -38.64 -13.82 -21.66
C MET A 24 -37.10 -13.91 -21.70
N VAL A 25 -36.38 -12.92 -22.22
CA VAL A 25 -34.91 -12.91 -22.26
C VAL A 25 -34.28 -12.06 -21.14
N VAL A 26 -35.08 -11.35 -20.33
CA VAL A 26 -34.57 -10.62 -19.16
C VAL A 26 -33.98 -11.64 -18.19
N ARG A 27 -32.69 -11.50 -17.91
CA ARG A 27 -32.03 -12.32 -16.87
C ARG A 27 -32.51 -11.87 -15.49
N PRO A 28 -32.75 -12.81 -14.55
CA PRO A 28 -32.93 -12.45 -13.16
C PRO A 28 -31.71 -11.63 -12.70
N ALA A 29 -31.98 -10.45 -12.17
CA ALA A 29 -30.98 -9.59 -11.55
C ALA A 29 -31.49 -9.24 -10.15
N LEU A 30 -30.56 -9.08 -9.20
CA LEU A 30 -30.90 -8.60 -7.88
C LEU A 30 -31.38 -7.15 -8.00
N SER A 31 -32.45 -6.82 -7.28
CA SER A 31 -32.76 -5.41 -7.01
C SER A 31 -31.63 -4.77 -6.20
N GLU A 32 -31.50 -3.44 -6.25
CA GLU A 32 -30.51 -2.71 -5.44
C GLU A 32 -30.62 -3.04 -3.95
N LYS A 33 -31.86 -3.24 -3.47
CA LYS A 33 -32.14 -3.62 -2.08
C LYS A 33 -31.58 -5.01 -1.75
N GLU A 34 -31.77 -5.99 -2.62
CA GLU A 34 -31.26 -7.35 -2.42
C GLU A 34 -29.74 -7.40 -2.55
N ALA A 35 -29.17 -6.67 -3.51
CA ALA A 35 -27.73 -6.54 -3.67
C ALA A 35 -27.09 -5.86 -2.44
N GLY A 36 -27.72 -4.79 -1.92
CA GLY A 36 -27.28 -4.12 -0.70
C GLY A 36 -27.34 -5.03 0.53
N ALA A 37 -28.44 -5.75 0.73
CA ALA A 37 -28.57 -6.69 1.84
C ALA A 37 -27.54 -7.83 1.80
N LEU A 38 -27.15 -8.30 0.61
CA LEU A 38 -26.06 -9.26 0.47
C LEU A 38 -24.69 -8.63 0.79
N ALA A 39 -24.45 -7.42 0.27
CA ALA A 39 -23.19 -6.71 0.43
C ALA A 39 -22.93 -6.27 1.88
N ASP A 40 -23.98 -6.05 2.69
CA ASP A 40 -23.87 -5.67 4.11
C ASP A 40 -23.02 -6.66 4.94
N ASN A 41 -22.99 -7.93 4.55
CA ASN A 41 -22.16 -8.96 5.19
C ASN A 41 -20.66 -8.84 4.87
N TYR A 42 -20.31 -8.09 3.83
CA TYR A 42 -18.95 -7.86 3.34
C TYR A 42 -18.48 -6.42 3.56
N ARG A 43 -19.16 -5.67 4.43
CA ARG A 43 -18.79 -4.27 4.70
C ARG A 43 -17.39 -4.17 5.30
N PHE A 44 -16.66 -3.14 4.89
CA PHE A 44 -15.37 -2.78 5.48
C PHE A 44 -15.57 -1.81 6.65
N VAL A 45 -14.74 -1.95 7.69
CA VAL A 45 -14.67 -1.02 8.81
C VAL A 45 -13.31 -0.34 8.77
N ALA A 46 -13.28 0.99 8.82
CA ALA A 46 -12.05 1.75 8.94
C ALA A 46 -11.61 1.78 10.40
N GLU A 47 -10.39 1.30 10.67
CA GLU A 47 -9.78 1.33 12.00
C GLU A 47 -8.47 2.15 11.92
N PRO A 48 -8.26 3.12 12.83
CA PRO A 48 -7.01 3.88 12.86
C PRO A 48 -5.87 2.99 13.37
N VAL A 49 -4.85 2.81 12.53
CA VAL A 49 -3.67 1.98 12.84
C VAL A 49 -2.46 2.79 13.33
N ASN A 50 -2.51 4.12 13.17
CA ASN A 50 -1.48 5.03 13.65
C ASN A 50 -2.11 6.28 14.29
N PRO A 51 -2.34 6.31 15.61
CA PRO A 51 -2.89 7.48 16.30
C PRO A 51 -1.92 8.68 16.32
N GLY A 52 -0.66 8.48 15.92
CA GLY A 52 0.38 9.49 15.92
C GLY A 52 1.18 9.54 17.23
N PRO A 53 2.46 9.94 17.16
CA PRO A 53 3.34 9.99 18.33
C PRO A 53 3.02 11.23 19.19
N PRO A 54 3.23 11.15 20.52
CA PRO A 54 2.95 12.25 21.45
C PRO A 54 3.80 13.51 21.17
N ASN A 55 5.00 13.34 20.59
CA ASN A 55 5.93 14.42 20.28
C ASN A 55 6.11 14.56 18.75
N ALA A 56 5.00 14.64 18.02
CA ALA A 56 5.04 14.78 16.56
C ALA A 56 5.78 16.05 16.11
N ARG A 57 6.73 15.91 15.18
CA ARG A 57 7.51 17.01 14.61
C ARG A 57 6.85 17.58 13.36
N THR A 58 6.93 18.90 13.20
CA THR A 58 6.49 19.66 12.02
C THR A 58 7.30 20.97 11.94
N PRO A 59 8.51 21.04 11.33
CA PRO A 59 9.16 20.11 10.39
C PRO A 59 10.23 19.18 11.02
N ARG A 60 10.65 18.14 10.28
CA ARG A 60 11.75 17.24 10.70
C ARG A 60 13.13 17.88 10.49
N GLU A 61 14.11 17.39 11.22
CA GLU A 61 15.52 17.69 10.96
C GLU A 61 15.95 17.02 9.64
N VAL A 62 16.73 17.72 8.82
CA VAL A 62 17.26 17.19 7.55
C VAL A 62 18.72 17.57 7.39
N ALA A 63 19.44 16.82 6.55
CA ALA A 63 20.84 17.12 6.27
C ALA A 63 21.00 18.56 5.75
N PRO A 64 22.07 19.29 6.12
CA PRO A 64 22.22 20.71 5.77
C PRO A 64 22.09 21.02 4.28
N ALA A 65 22.60 20.14 3.42
CA ALA A 65 22.52 20.25 1.96
C ALA A 65 21.08 20.33 1.42
N LEU A 66 20.10 19.87 2.20
CA LEU A 66 18.70 19.76 1.81
C LEU A 66 17.81 20.79 2.49
N GLY A 67 18.40 21.72 3.25
CA GLY A 67 17.66 22.75 3.97
C GLY A 67 16.69 23.54 3.06
N GLY A 68 17.04 23.68 1.78
CA GLY A 68 16.19 24.32 0.75
C GLY A 68 14.91 23.55 0.40
N ILE A 69 14.90 22.23 0.56
CA ILE A 69 13.76 21.34 0.27
C ILE A 69 13.20 20.65 1.52
N ARG A 70 13.59 21.09 2.73
CA ARG A 70 13.19 20.46 4.01
C ARG A 70 11.69 20.27 4.18
N SER A 71 10.87 21.19 3.65
CA SER A 71 9.40 21.09 3.73
C SER A 71 8.88 19.95 2.84
N TRP A 72 9.46 19.78 1.65
CA TRP A 72 9.12 18.65 0.77
C TRP A 72 9.53 17.34 1.42
N ILE A 73 10.77 17.24 1.93
CA ILE A 73 11.23 16.04 2.66
C ILE A 73 10.30 15.75 3.85
N SER A 74 9.93 16.79 4.62
CA SER A 74 9.01 16.66 5.76
C SER A 74 7.62 16.15 5.39
N SER A 75 7.19 16.30 4.13
CA SER A 75 5.87 15.89 3.64
C SER A 75 5.79 14.47 3.10
N VAL A 76 6.93 13.79 2.93
CA VAL A 76 7.02 12.45 2.32
C VAL A 76 7.49 11.39 3.31
N GLY A 77 7.31 10.11 2.98
CA GLY A 77 7.83 9.00 3.78
C GLY A 77 6.84 8.34 4.74
N ALA A 78 5.61 8.87 4.88
CA ALA A 78 4.53 8.11 5.50
C ALA A 78 4.21 6.87 4.64
N ALA A 79 4.32 5.69 5.22
CA ALA A 79 4.11 4.44 4.50
C ALA A 79 3.47 3.37 5.40
N ALA A 80 2.74 2.45 4.77
CA ALA A 80 2.19 1.27 5.41
C ALA A 80 2.38 0.05 4.47
N GLY A 81 3.04 -0.99 4.97
CA GLY A 81 3.11 -2.30 4.34
C GLY A 81 2.22 -3.28 5.11
N LEU A 82 1.43 -4.09 4.41
CA LEU A 82 0.62 -5.15 5.01
C LEU A 82 1.12 -6.51 4.49
N SER A 83 1.39 -7.44 5.41
CA SER A 83 2.04 -8.71 5.07
C SER A 83 1.67 -9.83 6.04
N ASP A 84 2.13 -11.05 5.78
CA ASP A 84 1.90 -12.24 6.61
C ASP A 84 3.22 -12.73 7.23
N LEU A 85 3.81 -11.91 8.11
CA LEU A 85 5.08 -12.22 8.79
C LEU A 85 4.96 -13.43 9.72
N ARG A 86 3.73 -13.73 10.17
CA ARG A 86 3.43 -14.84 11.08
C ARG A 86 3.04 -16.14 10.36
N GLY A 87 2.88 -16.15 9.04
CA GLY A 87 2.47 -17.34 8.29
C GLY A 87 1.04 -17.82 8.57
N LEU A 88 0.12 -16.88 8.79
CA LEU A 88 -1.31 -17.13 9.08
C LEU A 88 -2.12 -17.50 7.82
N GLY A 89 -1.50 -17.48 6.63
CA GLY A 89 -2.17 -17.66 5.34
C GLY A 89 -2.97 -16.42 4.90
N ARG A 90 -2.78 -15.28 5.56
CA ARG A 90 -3.42 -14.01 5.23
C ARG A 90 -2.59 -12.83 5.75
N PRO A 91 -2.58 -11.69 5.05
CA PRO A 91 -1.92 -10.50 5.56
C PRO A 91 -2.55 -10.03 6.88
N ALA A 92 -1.73 -9.88 7.91
CA ALA A 92 -2.15 -9.56 9.26
C ALA A 92 -1.16 -8.67 10.01
N ASP A 93 -0.01 -8.35 9.40
CA ASP A 93 1.11 -7.64 9.99
C ASP A 93 1.34 -6.32 9.26
N LEU A 94 1.30 -5.23 10.01
CA LEU A 94 1.58 -3.90 9.51
C LEU A 94 3.03 -3.53 9.79
N CYS A 95 3.65 -2.92 8.79
CA CYS A 95 4.86 -2.15 8.92
C CYS A 95 4.54 -0.69 8.63
N LEU A 96 4.64 0.17 9.64
CA LEU A 96 4.29 1.58 9.55
C LEU A 96 5.53 2.44 9.61
N VAL A 97 5.62 3.40 8.68
CA VAL A 97 6.60 4.48 8.73
C VAL A 97 5.89 5.77 9.13
N ASP A 98 6.31 6.38 10.23
CA ASP A 98 5.76 7.67 10.68
C ASP A 98 6.81 8.79 10.57
N PRO A 99 6.63 9.72 9.62
CA PRO A 99 7.56 10.83 9.42
C PRO A 99 7.56 11.86 10.57
N ARG A 100 6.59 11.82 11.49
CA ARG A 100 6.49 12.76 12.60
C ARG A 100 7.52 12.44 13.69
N ASP A 101 7.96 11.19 13.81
CA ASP A 101 8.99 10.73 14.74
C ASP A 101 10.09 9.84 14.09
N ASP A 102 10.12 9.76 12.75
CA ASP A 102 11.04 8.94 11.93
C ASP A 102 11.04 7.47 12.35
N SER A 103 9.87 6.98 12.76
CA SER A 103 9.73 5.62 13.24
C SER A 103 9.40 4.62 12.14
N VAL A 104 9.91 3.41 12.30
CA VAL A 104 9.46 2.23 11.55
C VAL A 104 8.98 1.17 12.55
N THR A 105 7.68 0.90 12.60
CA THR A 105 7.07 0.04 13.63
C THR A 105 6.35 -1.14 12.98
N LEU A 106 6.66 -2.35 13.46
CA LEU A 106 5.91 -3.57 13.16
C LEU A 106 4.86 -3.81 14.22
N LEU A 107 3.65 -4.14 13.79
CA LEU A 107 2.55 -4.42 14.70
C LEU A 107 1.49 -5.28 14.02
N PRO A 108 0.67 -6.02 14.79
CA PRO A 108 -0.52 -6.65 14.25
C PRO A 108 -1.49 -5.62 13.65
N ALA A 109 -2.04 -5.91 12.47
CA ALA A 109 -3.07 -5.08 11.81
C ALA A 109 -4.37 -4.99 12.63
N ARG A 110 -4.63 -6.02 13.43
CA ARG A 110 -5.67 -6.04 14.45
C ARG A 110 -5.06 -6.54 15.75
N PRO A 111 -5.38 -5.95 16.91
CA PRO A 111 -5.05 -6.55 18.20
C PRO A 111 -5.86 -7.84 18.35
N SER A 112 -5.31 -8.99 17.93
CA SER A 112 -5.88 -10.30 18.28
C SER A 112 -5.05 -10.91 19.42
N GLU A 113 -5.72 -11.33 20.48
CA GLU A 113 -5.04 -11.88 21.67
C GLU A 113 -4.38 -13.25 21.41
N LYS A 114 -4.86 -14.01 20.43
CA LYS A 114 -4.37 -15.38 20.16
C LYS A 114 -3.12 -15.43 19.29
N ASP A 115 -3.02 -14.55 18.30
CA ASP A 115 -1.95 -14.61 17.30
C ASP A 115 -1.10 -13.34 17.28
N GLY A 116 -1.44 -12.32 18.08
CA GLY A 116 -0.76 -11.02 18.11
C GLY A 116 0.61 -11.03 18.80
N TYR A 117 1.36 -9.95 18.58
CA TYR A 117 2.61 -9.65 19.27
C TYR A 117 2.64 -8.18 19.66
N ALA A 118 3.49 -7.84 20.64
CA ALA A 118 3.71 -6.45 21.03
C ALA A 118 4.36 -5.67 19.88
N PRO A 119 3.94 -4.43 19.59
CA PRO A 119 4.57 -3.61 18.56
C PRO A 119 6.09 -3.55 18.72
N VAL A 120 6.83 -3.73 17.62
CA VAL A 120 8.30 -3.74 17.57
C VAL A 120 8.78 -2.55 16.76
N ARG A 121 9.62 -1.71 17.36
CA ARG A 121 10.31 -0.63 16.65
C ARG A 121 11.55 -1.21 15.94
N LEU A 122 11.63 -1.04 14.62
CA LEU A 122 12.83 -1.33 13.85
C LEU A 122 13.82 -0.18 13.99
N VAL A 123 15.08 -0.51 14.31
CA VAL A 123 16.16 0.46 14.54
C VAL A 123 17.38 0.12 13.68
N PRO A 124 18.00 1.10 13.00
CA PRO A 124 19.13 0.88 12.09
C PRO A 124 20.47 0.73 12.85
N VAL A 125 20.58 -0.27 13.72
CA VAL A 125 21.77 -0.49 14.57
C VAL A 125 22.98 -0.89 13.72
N GLY A 126 24.09 -0.14 13.89
CA GLY A 126 25.36 -0.41 13.22
C GLY A 126 25.49 0.19 11.82
N LEU A 127 24.55 1.07 11.43
CA LEU A 127 24.51 1.72 10.14
C LEU A 127 24.91 3.20 10.24
N PRO A 128 25.46 3.81 9.17
CA PRO A 128 25.66 5.24 9.09
C PRO A 128 24.29 5.94 8.97
N TYR A 129 23.56 5.99 10.08
CA TYR A 129 22.21 6.53 10.18
C TYR A 129 22.16 7.51 11.35
N ASP A 130 21.82 8.77 11.06
CA ASP A 130 21.72 9.83 12.06
C ASP A 130 20.34 10.51 12.04
N THR A 131 20.16 11.52 12.88
CA THR A 131 18.86 12.23 13.04
C THR A 131 18.47 13.09 11.85
N THR A 132 19.36 13.25 10.87
CA THR A 132 19.13 14.03 9.65
C THR A 132 18.66 13.16 8.47
N MET A 133 18.70 11.83 8.65
CA MET A 133 18.16 10.83 7.73
C MET A 133 16.74 10.44 8.14
N ALA A 134 15.93 10.01 7.18
CA ALA A 134 14.54 9.63 7.43
C ALA A 134 14.15 8.34 6.70
N PRO A 135 13.32 7.49 7.32
CA PRO A 135 12.68 6.39 6.63
C PRO A 135 11.64 6.90 5.64
N MET A 136 11.59 6.26 4.48
CA MET A 136 10.84 6.69 3.31
C MET A 136 9.91 5.62 2.77
N GLY A 137 9.96 4.40 3.31
CA GLY A 137 9.08 3.33 2.91
C GLY A 137 9.28 2.07 3.72
N CYS A 138 8.26 1.23 3.74
CA CYS A 138 8.35 -0.15 4.19
C CYS A 138 7.63 -1.05 3.18
N VAL A 139 8.38 -1.94 2.55
CA VAL A 139 7.90 -2.78 1.46
C VAL A 139 8.08 -4.24 1.85
N PRO A 140 6.99 -4.99 2.06
CA PRO A 140 7.06 -6.44 2.16
C PRO A 140 7.49 -7.04 0.82
N VAL A 141 8.47 -7.93 0.85
CA VAL A 141 9.09 -8.53 -0.34
C VAL A 141 9.60 -9.92 0.00
N ASP A 142 9.72 -10.81 -0.98
CA ASP A 142 10.36 -12.12 -0.82
C ASP A 142 11.71 -12.07 -1.54
N ILE A 143 12.81 -11.99 -0.78
CA ILE A 143 14.17 -11.88 -1.33
C ILE A 143 14.88 -13.23 -1.29
N ASP A 144 14.67 -14.03 -0.25
CA ASP A 144 15.42 -15.28 0.01
C ASP A 144 14.56 -16.55 0.07
N GLY A 145 13.29 -16.46 -0.33
CA GLY A 145 12.29 -17.52 -0.17
C GLY A 145 11.47 -17.39 1.12
N ASN A 146 11.76 -16.40 1.96
CA ASN A 146 10.94 -15.99 3.10
C ASN A 146 10.44 -14.56 2.90
N LEU A 147 9.40 -14.21 3.66
CA LEU A 147 8.90 -12.84 3.68
C LEU A 147 9.89 -11.92 4.44
N ASP A 148 10.38 -10.92 3.73
CA ASP A 148 11.27 -9.86 4.18
C ASP A 148 10.56 -8.51 4.21
N LEU A 149 11.20 -7.53 4.86
CA LEU A 149 10.79 -6.13 4.86
C LEU A 149 11.94 -5.25 4.38
N LEU A 150 11.75 -4.60 3.23
CA LEU A 150 12.66 -3.60 2.73
C LEU A 150 12.30 -2.22 3.28
N ILE A 151 13.19 -1.64 4.07
CA ILE A 151 13.06 -0.27 4.59
C ILE A 151 13.86 0.67 3.71
N GLY A 152 13.17 1.47 2.91
CA GLY A 152 13.78 2.54 2.14
C GLY A 152 14.06 3.73 3.05
N ASN A 153 15.24 4.33 2.93
CA ASN A 153 15.59 5.58 3.60
C ASN A 153 16.05 6.60 2.57
N TYR A 154 15.91 7.87 2.90
CA TYR A 154 16.59 8.91 2.15
C TYR A 154 18.01 9.10 2.72
N PHE A 155 19.01 9.13 1.84
CA PHE A 155 20.40 9.45 2.16
C PHE A 155 20.80 10.78 1.49
N PRO A 156 21.64 11.61 2.15
CA PRO A 156 22.12 12.87 1.60
C PRO A 156 22.83 12.70 0.25
N ASP A 157 23.46 11.54 0.05
CA ASP A 157 24.22 11.25 -1.16
C ASP A 157 23.40 10.37 -2.11
N ALA A 158 23.04 10.91 -3.27
CA ALA A 158 22.20 10.22 -4.23
C ALA A 158 23.01 9.19 -5.04
N TRP A 159 22.52 7.95 -5.12
CA TRP A 159 23.02 6.92 -6.04
C TRP A 159 22.68 7.18 -7.51
N ARG A 160 22.20 8.39 -7.84
CA ARG A 160 21.96 8.84 -9.22
C ARG A 160 22.67 10.18 -9.38
N ASP A 161 23.61 10.21 -10.30
CA ASP A 161 24.34 11.42 -10.67
C ASP A 161 23.82 11.97 -12.01
N ALA A 162 24.43 13.04 -12.52
CA ALA A 162 24.03 13.64 -13.78
C ALA A 162 24.56 12.83 -14.99
N GLU A 163 25.48 11.91 -14.73
CA GLU A 163 26.27 11.15 -15.69
C GLU A 163 25.57 9.85 -16.11
N GLY A 164 24.70 9.25 -15.28
CA GLY A 164 23.90 8.10 -15.68
C GLY A 164 23.10 7.40 -14.59
N SER A 165 22.62 6.20 -14.92
CA SER A 165 22.01 5.27 -13.97
C SER A 165 23.06 4.28 -13.48
N HIS A 166 23.15 4.10 -12.16
CA HIS A 166 24.00 3.09 -11.55
C HIS A 166 23.24 1.78 -11.37
N GLU A 167 23.92 0.66 -11.63
CA GLU A 167 23.40 -0.69 -11.39
C GLU A 167 24.44 -1.50 -10.59
N ALA A 168 23.98 -2.18 -9.54
CA ALA A 168 24.79 -3.11 -8.77
C ALA A 168 24.01 -4.40 -8.52
N ARG A 169 24.71 -5.54 -8.58
CA ARG A 169 24.16 -6.85 -8.22
C ARG A 169 24.70 -7.26 -6.87
N VAL A 170 23.80 -7.66 -5.99
CA VAL A 170 24.09 -7.96 -4.60
C VAL A 170 23.50 -9.32 -4.23
N GLU A 171 24.28 -10.17 -3.55
CA GLU A 171 23.79 -11.42 -2.98
C GLU A 171 23.32 -11.16 -1.53
N VAL A 172 22.02 -11.29 -1.30
CA VAL A 172 21.43 -11.18 0.04
C VAL A 172 21.30 -12.59 0.61
N ARG A 173 21.73 -12.78 1.85
CA ARG A 173 21.64 -14.05 2.58
C ARG A 173 20.55 -13.97 3.66
N PRO A 174 20.01 -15.11 4.11
CA PRO A 174 19.04 -15.13 5.18
C PRO A 174 19.52 -14.40 6.45
N GLY A 175 18.63 -13.60 7.01
CA GLY A 175 18.86 -12.81 8.21
C GLY A 175 18.86 -11.30 7.96
N ARG A 176 19.38 -10.53 8.93
CA ARG A 176 19.44 -9.06 8.81
C ARG A 176 20.63 -8.69 7.91
N SER A 177 20.35 -8.30 6.68
CA SER A 177 21.33 -7.70 5.76
C SER A 177 21.10 -6.19 5.63
N THR A 178 22.18 -5.45 5.46
CA THR A 178 22.11 -4.05 5.04
C THR A 178 22.83 -3.88 3.72
N ILE A 179 22.14 -3.28 2.76
CA ILE A 179 22.74 -2.89 1.49
C ILE A 179 23.10 -1.40 1.58
N LEU A 180 24.39 -1.10 1.62
CA LEU A 180 24.89 0.27 1.54
C LEU A 180 25.15 0.62 0.08
N LEU A 181 24.63 1.76 -0.33
CA LEU A 181 24.71 2.26 -1.69
C LEU A 181 25.79 3.33 -1.72
N GLY A 182 26.88 3.07 -2.44
CA GLY A 182 28.01 3.98 -2.58
C GLY A 182 27.73 5.10 -3.57
N THR A 183 28.33 6.27 -3.33
CA THR A 183 28.23 7.42 -4.23
C THR A 183 28.97 7.22 -5.55
N ASP A 184 29.82 6.20 -5.64
CA ASP A 184 30.59 5.78 -6.80
C ASP A 184 29.87 4.73 -7.65
N GLY A 185 28.59 4.46 -7.36
CA GLY A 185 27.80 3.46 -8.08
C GLY A 185 27.86 2.06 -7.47
N THR A 186 28.62 1.83 -6.40
CA THR A 186 28.79 0.50 -5.80
C THR A 186 27.68 0.16 -4.80
N ALA A 187 27.52 -1.15 -4.50
CA ALA A 187 26.66 -1.61 -3.43
C ALA A 187 27.37 -2.67 -2.59
N GLU A 188 27.31 -2.54 -1.27
CA GLU A 188 27.93 -3.46 -0.32
C GLU A 188 26.88 -4.08 0.61
N VAL A 189 26.95 -5.39 0.83
CA VAL A 189 26.18 -6.06 1.89
C VAL A 189 26.99 -6.05 3.18
N ARG A 190 26.35 -5.62 4.26
CA ARG A 190 26.85 -5.71 5.63
C ARG A 190 25.91 -6.48 6.52
#